data_AF-A0A1I5UX13-F1
#
_entry.id   AF-A0A1I5UX13-F1
#
_cell.length_a   1.000
_cell.length_b   1.000
_cell.length_c   1.000
_cell.angle_alpha   90.00
_cell.angle_beta   90.00
_cell.angle_gamma   90.00
#
_symmetry.space_group_name_H-M   'P 1'
#
loop_
_entity.id
_entity.type
_entity.pdbx_description
1 polymer ?
#
loop_
_entity_poly.entity_id
_entity_poly.type
_entity_poly.pdbx_seq_one_letter_code
_entity_poly.pdbx_strand_id
1 'polypeptide(L)'
;MVDVFAAGAEQVVFCSDPASGLRAVIAVHSTALGPALGGTRFHPYAGEDDAVADALRLARAMSYKNSLAGLDLGGGKAVVIGDPRTDKTEPLLRAYGRFVESLGGRYLTACDVGTTNADLDVVARETRFAHGRSEVLGGCGDSSVLTAFGVFQGMRAAAQHRWGSPTLAGRTVAVAGVGKVGSWLVDRLVADGADVVVTDVDQAAVERVLARHPGVDAATDTATLVRTPADVYAPCALGGALDDETVDVLQAEVVCGGANNQLAHEAIADELVARGVLYAPDYLVNAGGVIQVEDERHGFSFARAEAKAAGIYDTALRVFETAAAEGVSPAVAADRLAEQRIAAVGRLATIRLPR
;
A
#
# COMPACT_ATOMS: atom_id res chain seq x y z
N MET A 1 12.34 -12.36 20.70
CA MET A 1 12.05 -13.57 19.92
C MET A 1 10.61 -13.55 19.49
N VAL A 2 10.39 -13.47 18.18
CA VAL A 2 9.05 -13.47 17.56
C VAL A 2 8.51 -14.89 17.57
N ASP A 3 7.26 -15.09 18.02
CA ASP A 3 6.58 -16.37 17.89
C ASP A 3 5.99 -16.53 16.48
N VAL A 4 6.77 -17.16 15.60
CA VAL A 4 6.39 -17.38 14.20
C VAL A 4 5.13 -18.24 14.07
N PHE A 5 4.94 -19.23 14.95
CA PHE A 5 3.80 -20.15 14.87
C PHE A 5 2.50 -19.49 15.36
N ALA A 6 2.60 -18.52 16.28
CA ALA A 6 1.45 -17.71 16.70
C ALA A 6 1.06 -16.62 15.68
N ALA A 7 1.94 -16.26 14.74
CA ALA A 7 1.69 -15.20 13.76
C ALA A 7 0.70 -15.57 12.64
N GLY A 8 0.26 -16.84 12.58
CA GLY A 8 -0.77 -17.30 11.63
C GLY A 8 -0.31 -17.38 10.17
N ALA A 9 0.99 -17.25 9.89
CA ALA A 9 1.53 -17.39 8.54
C ALA A 9 1.63 -18.86 8.11
N GLU A 10 1.28 -19.16 6.86
CA GLU A 10 1.45 -20.48 6.26
C GLU A 10 2.91 -20.92 6.18
N GLN A 11 3.83 -19.98 5.93
CA GLN A 11 5.24 -20.29 5.72
C GLN A 11 6.14 -19.09 6.01
N VAL A 12 7.30 -19.34 6.63
CA VAL A 12 8.42 -18.39 6.73
C VAL A 12 9.67 -19.08 6.20
N VAL A 13 10.40 -18.40 5.31
CA VAL A 13 11.57 -18.95 4.62
C VAL A 13 12.76 -18.03 4.84
N PHE A 14 13.80 -18.57 5.49
CA PHE A 14 15.08 -17.90 5.66
C PHE A 14 15.99 -18.24 4.48
N CYS A 15 16.42 -17.21 3.77
CA CYS A 15 17.27 -17.31 2.59
C CYS A 15 18.65 -16.74 2.93
N SER A 16 19.70 -17.53 2.70
CA SER A 16 21.07 -17.09 2.93
C SER A 16 21.99 -17.53 1.81
N ASP A 17 22.80 -16.60 1.32
CA ASP A 17 23.98 -16.89 0.50
C ASP A 17 25.20 -16.13 1.07
N PRO A 18 26.11 -16.81 1.79
CA PRO A 18 27.28 -16.17 2.38
C PRO A 18 28.21 -15.52 1.34
N ALA A 19 28.26 -16.03 0.11
CA ALA A 19 29.15 -15.50 -0.92
C ALA A 19 28.70 -14.14 -1.45
N SER A 20 27.39 -13.96 -1.68
CA SER A 20 26.82 -12.66 -2.05
C SER A 20 26.51 -11.76 -0.85
N GLY A 21 26.52 -12.31 0.37
CA GLY A 21 26.07 -11.64 1.58
C GLY A 21 24.54 -11.59 1.73
N LEU A 22 23.78 -12.38 0.97
CA LEU A 22 22.31 -12.36 1.05
C LEU A 22 21.84 -12.87 2.42
N ARG A 23 20.98 -12.08 3.06
CA ARG A 23 20.16 -12.47 4.20
C ARG A 23 18.74 -11.96 3.95
N ALA A 24 17.79 -12.87 3.77
CA ALA A 24 16.41 -12.50 3.53
C ALA A 24 15.42 -13.40 4.24
N VAL A 25 14.26 -12.86 4.56
CA VAL A 25 13.11 -13.59 5.11
C VAL A 25 11.93 -13.38 4.17
N ILE A 26 11.33 -14.48 3.71
CA ILE A 26 10.09 -14.47 2.93
C ILE A 26 8.98 -15.04 3.82
N ALA A 27 7.97 -14.23 4.12
CA ALA A 27 6.77 -14.65 4.83
C ALA A 27 5.60 -14.79 3.86
N VAL A 28 4.90 -15.91 3.92
CA VAL A 28 3.65 -16.17 3.20
C VAL A 28 2.56 -16.30 4.26
N HIS A 29 1.69 -15.29 4.37
CA HIS A 29 0.64 -15.29 5.36
C HIS A 29 -0.52 -16.18 4.93
N SER A 30 -1.04 -15.98 3.71
CA SER A 30 -2.11 -16.81 3.17
C SER A 30 -1.96 -16.99 1.67
N THR A 31 -2.30 -18.16 1.16
CA THR A 31 -2.46 -18.49 -0.27
C THR A 31 -3.90 -18.90 -0.62
N ALA A 32 -4.86 -18.64 0.28
CA ALA A 32 -6.25 -19.10 0.13
C ALA A 32 -6.94 -18.58 -1.15
N LEU A 33 -6.65 -17.34 -1.55
CA LEU A 33 -7.19 -16.73 -2.77
C LEU A 33 -6.37 -17.01 -4.03
N GLY A 34 -5.16 -17.56 -3.87
CA GLY A 34 -4.19 -17.72 -4.93
C GLY A 34 -2.76 -17.52 -4.43
N PRO A 35 -1.77 -17.46 -5.34
CA PRO A 35 -0.38 -17.18 -5.00
C PRO A 35 -0.21 -15.92 -4.12
N ALA A 36 0.76 -15.94 -3.20
CA ALA A 36 1.02 -14.82 -2.31
C ALA A 36 1.83 -13.75 -3.01
N LEU A 37 1.26 -12.56 -3.22
CA LEU A 37 1.98 -11.43 -3.82
C LEU A 37 2.40 -10.43 -2.76
N GLY A 38 3.65 -9.99 -2.82
CA GLY A 38 4.21 -9.00 -1.90
C GLY A 38 5.47 -8.34 -2.43
N GLY A 39 5.72 -7.11 -1.98
CA GLY A 39 6.97 -6.41 -2.27
C GLY A 39 8.16 -6.97 -1.51
N THR A 40 9.37 -6.76 -2.03
CA THR A 40 10.63 -7.01 -1.34
C THR A 40 11.18 -5.72 -0.76
N ARG A 41 11.19 -5.63 0.57
CA ARG A 41 11.82 -4.53 1.29
C ARG A 41 13.30 -4.82 1.47
N PHE A 42 14.16 -3.83 1.25
CA PHE A 42 15.60 -3.93 1.52
C PHE A 42 15.93 -2.87 2.57
N HIS A 43 16.22 -3.31 3.80
CA HIS A 43 16.31 -2.41 4.95
C HIS A 43 17.34 -2.87 6.00
N PRO A 44 18.09 -1.95 6.62
CA PRO A 44 19.02 -2.29 7.69
C PRO A 44 18.28 -2.48 9.01
N TYR A 45 17.88 -3.72 9.31
CA TYR A 45 17.29 -4.09 10.60
C TYR A 45 18.35 -4.18 11.71
N ALA A 46 17.97 -3.80 12.94
CA ALA A 46 18.86 -3.92 14.11
C ALA A 46 19.12 -5.40 14.48
N GLY A 47 18.12 -6.27 14.31
CA GLY A 47 18.25 -7.70 14.50
C GLY A 47 17.41 -8.54 13.54
N GLU A 48 17.65 -9.85 13.56
CA GLU A 48 16.89 -10.82 12.76
C GLU A 48 15.43 -10.92 13.20
N ASP A 49 15.18 -10.87 14.52
CA ASP A 49 13.83 -10.85 15.09
C ASP A 49 12.98 -9.70 14.51
N ASP A 50 13.57 -8.50 14.35
CA ASP A 50 12.87 -7.33 13.81
C ASP A 50 12.49 -7.54 12.34
N ALA A 51 13.40 -8.14 11.56
CA ALA A 51 13.15 -8.48 10.16
C ALA A 51 12.03 -9.51 10.02
N VAL A 52 12.04 -10.56 10.86
CA VAL A 52 10.99 -11.59 10.87
C VAL A 52 9.64 -10.99 11.27
N ALA A 53 9.60 -10.16 12.31
CA ALA A 53 8.38 -9.47 12.74
C ALA A 53 7.80 -8.60 11.61
N ASP A 54 8.64 -7.79 10.95
CA ASP A 54 8.19 -6.91 9.87
C ASP A 54 7.70 -7.71 8.65
N ALA A 55 8.40 -8.79 8.27
CA ALA A 55 7.98 -9.68 7.19
C ALA A 55 6.60 -10.30 7.46
N LEU A 56 6.39 -10.85 8.66
CA LEU A 56 5.11 -11.46 9.07
C LEU A 56 3.96 -10.44 9.05
N ARG A 57 4.17 -9.29 9.69
CA ARG A 57 3.17 -8.22 9.79
C ARG A 57 2.77 -7.70 8.41
N LEU A 58 3.75 -7.45 7.54
CA LEU A 58 3.49 -6.96 6.19
C LEU A 58 2.86 -8.03 5.29
N ALA A 59 3.21 -9.32 5.44
CA ALA A 59 2.58 -10.40 4.69
C ALA A 59 1.08 -10.54 5.04
N ARG A 60 0.72 -10.38 6.32
CA ARG A 60 -0.67 -10.29 6.74
C ARG A 60 -1.37 -9.11 6.08
N ALA A 61 -0.80 -7.91 6.16
CA ALA A 61 -1.37 -6.72 5.52
C ALA A 61 -1.58 -6.92 4.00
N MET A 62 -0.67 -7.60 3.30
CA MET A 62 -0.83 -7.92 1.88
C MET A 62 -2.00 -8.86 1.60
N SER A 63 -2.33 -9.79 2.51
CA SER A 63 -3.48 -10.69 2.32
C SER A 63 -4.79 -9.91 2.34
N TYR A 64 -4.89 -8.94 3.24
CA TYR A 64 -6.07 -8.10 3.42
C TYR A 64 -6.19 -7.10 2.26
N LYS A 65 -5.08 -6.44 1.90
CA LYS A 65 -4.98 -5.57 0.73
C LYS A 65 -5.41 -6.27 -0.56
N ASN A 66 -4.84 -7.44 -0.86
CA ASN A 66 -5.17 -8.19 -2.08
C ASN A 66 -6.62 -8.67 -2.09
N SER A 67 -7.15 -9.07 -0.92
CA SER A 67 -8.55 -9.46 -0.77
C SER A 67 -9.50 -8.28 -1.07
N LEU A 68 -9.27 -7.12 -0.45
CA LEU A 68 -10.09 -5.93 -0.65
C LEU A 68 -9.97 -5.33 -2.05
N ALA A 69 -8.80 -5.42 -2.67
CA ALA A 69 -8.59 -5.06 -4.08
C ALA A 69 -9.34 -6.01 -5.06
N GLY A 70 -9.96 -7.07 -4.55
CA GLY A 70 -10.67 -8.06 -5.36
C GLY A 70 -9.73 -8.84 -6.27
N LEU A 71 -8.49 -9.06 -5.83
CA LEU A 71 -7.47 -9.84 -6.54
C LEU A 71 -7.53 -11.31 -6.07
N ASP A 72 -7.27 -12.22 -6.99
CA ASP A 72 -7.14 -13.66 -6.70
C ASP A 72 -5.69 -13.98 -6.31
N LEU A 73 -5.27 -13.31 -5.24
CA LEU A 73 -3.94 -13.35 -4.68
C LEU A 73 -4.03 -13.44 -3.16
N GLY A 74 -3.17 -14.30 -2.60
CA GLY A 74 -2.85 -14.29 -1.19
C GLY A 74 -1.90 -13.17 -0.81
N GLY A 75 -1.43 -13.14 0.44
CA GLY A 75 -0.48 -12.13 0.90
C GLY A 75 0.86 -12.73 1.30
N GLY A 76 1.92 -12.16 0.76
CA GLY A 76 3.28 -12.47 1.15
C GLY A 76 4.09 -11.19 1.35
N LYS A 77 5.31 -11.35 1.85
CA LYS A 77 6.30 -10.27 1.92
C LYS A 77 7.69 -10.86 1.97
N ALA A 78 8.65 -10.17 1.36
CA ALA A 78 10.06 -10.42 1.58
C ALA A 78 10.73 -9.21 2.22
N VAL A 79 11.69 -9.48 3.10
CA VAL A 79 12.63 -8.50 3.62
C VAL A 79 14.05 -9.00 3.36
N VAL A 80 14.91 -8.13 2.85
CA VAL A 80 16.35 -8.33 2.69
C VAL A 80 17.04 -7.43 3.71
N ILE A 81 17.89 -8.02 4.53
CA ILE A 81 18.57 -7.34 5.64
C ILE A 81 19.88 -6.75 5.12
N GLY A 82 19.96 -5.41 5.09
CA GLY A 82 21.16 -4.65 4.71
C GLY A 82 20.85 -3.21 4.30
N ASP A 83 21.87 -2.38 4.06
CA ASP A 83 21.69 -1.02 3.55
C ASP A 83 21.53 -1.04 2.02
N PRO A 84 20.36 -0.65 1.48
CA PRO A 84 20.10 -0.71 0.04
C PRO A 84 21.00 0.23 -0.79
N ARG A 85 21.71 1.17 -0.16
CA ARG A 85 22.62 2.12 -0.84
C ARG A 85 24.03 1.56 -1.02
N THR A 86 24.46 0.62 -0.18
CA THR A 86 25.84 0.12 -0.18
C THR A 86 25.92 -1.37 -0.46
N ASP A 87 24.94 -2.15 -0.03
CA ASP A 87 25.05 -3.61 0.02
C ASP A 87 24.46 -4.29 -1.22
N LYS A 88 23.74 -3.53 -2.05
CA LYS A 88 23.03 -4.07 -3.20
C LYS A 88 23.98 -4.40 -4.35
N THR A 89 24.08 -5.68 -4.69
CA THR A 89 24.93 -6.18 -5.78
C THR A 89 24.15 -7.15 -6.69
N GLU A 90 24.58 -7.31 -7.95
CA GLU A 90 23.95 -8.26 -8.87
C GLU A 90 23.95 -9.70 -8.33
N PRO A 91 25.06 -10.25 -7.79
CA PRO A 91 25.05 -11.60 -7.20
C PRO A 91 24.01 -11.77 -6.09
N LEU A 92 23.85 -10.76 -5.21
CA LEU A 92 22.88 -10.80 -4.12
C LEU A 92 21.44 -10.84 -4.64
N LEU A 93 21.10 -9.97 -5.59
CA LEU A 93 19.77 -9.92 -6.19
C LEU A 93 19.45 -11.20 -6.98
N ARG A 94 20.42 -11.76 -7.69
CA ARG A 94 20.25 -13.05 -8.38
C ARG A 94 20.08 -14.20 -7.39
N ALA A 95 20.88 -14.27 -6.33
CA ALA A 95 20.71 -15.26 -5.28
C ALA A 95 19.29 -15.19 -4.70
N TYR A 96 18.78 -13.98 -4.43
CA TYR A 96 17.41 -13.77 -4.00
C TYR A 96 16.39 -14.29 -5.03
N GLY A 97 16.56 -13.99 -6.32
CA GLY A 97 15.71 -14.51 -7.39
C GLY A 97 15.65 -16.03 -7.44
N ARG A 98 16.76 -16.73 -7.21
CA ARG A 98 16.79 -18.20 -7.14
C ARG A 98 15.98 -18.75 -5.95
N PHE A 99 16.02 -18.08 -4.80
CA PHE A 99 15.18 -18.45 -3.66
C PHE A 99 13.70 -18.20 -3.94
N VAL A 100 13.34 -17.11 -4.62
CA VAL A 100 11.96 -16.86 -5.07
C VAL A 100 11.50 -17.96 -6.04
N GLU A 101 12.32 -18.34 -7.03
CA GLU A 101 12.00 -19.42 -7.96
C GLU A 101 11.78 -20.76 -7.25
N SER A 102 12.55 -21.03 -6.19
CA SER A 102 12.42 -22.27 -5.40
C SER A 102 11.06 -22.44 -4.73
N LEU A 103 10.30 -21.35 -4.55
CA LEU A 103 8.93 -21.38 -4.03
C LEU A 103 7.89 -21.80 -5.09
N GLY A 104 8.30 -22.04 -6.34
CA GLY A 104 7.46 -22.64 -7.37
C GLY A 104 6.20 -21.85 -7.70
N GLY A 105 6.24 -20.53 -7.54
CA GLY A 105 5.10 -19.64 -7.77
C GLY A 105 4.13 -19.53 -6.61
N ARG A 106 4.46 -20.07 -5.42
CA ARG A 106 3.71 -19.79 -4.18
C ARG A 106 3.84 -18.34 -3.74
N TYR A 107 4.97 -17.69 -4.04
CA TYR A 107 5.24 -16.29 -3.76
C TYR A 107 5.63 -15.55 -5.05
N LEU A 108 5.04 -14.37 -5.25
CA LEU A 108 5.43 -13.43 -6.32
C LEU A 108 5.96 -12.16 -5.67
N THR A 109 7.15 -11.76 -6.08
CA THR A 109 7.83 -10.59 -5.55
C THR A 109 7.57 -9.35 -6.40
N ALA A 110 7.56 -8.18 -5.76
CA ALA A 110 7.55 -6.87 -6.40
C ALA A 110 8.51 -5.89 -5.72
N CYS A 111 8.50 -4.62 -6.15
CA CYS A 111 9.23 -3.54 -5.50
C CYS A 111 8.59 -3.15 -4.15
N ASP A 112 9.42 -2.72 -3.20
CA ASP A 112 9.05 -2.05 -1.95
C ASP A 112 10.17 -1.08 -1.55
N VAL A 113 10.12 -0.51 -0.35
CA VAL A 113 11.16 0.35 0.22
C VAL A 113 12.53 -0.33 0.10
N GLY A 114 13.48 0.37 -0.54
CA GLY A 114 14.84 -0.11 -0.73
C GLY A 114 15.06 -0.94 -2.01
N THR A 115 14.01 -1.30 -2.75
CA THR A 115 14.10 -1.95 -4.06
C THR A 115 13.45 -1.12 -5.17
N THR A 116 13.90 -1.34 -6.40
CA THR A 116 13.51 -0.57 -7.59
C THR A 116 13.15 -1.50 -8.74
N ASN A 117 12.48 -0.98 -9.78
CA ASN A 117 12.18 -1.75 -10.98
C ASN A 117 13.45 -2.38 -11.59
N ALA A 118 14.57 -1.66 -11.56
CA ALA A 118 15.87 -2.15 -12.05
C ALA A 118 16.42 -3.31 -11.21
N ASP A 119 16.15 -3.33 -9.90
CA ASP A 119 16.52 -4.47 -9.06
C ASP A 119 15.68 -5.70 -9.43
N LEU A 120 14.38 -5.49 -9.64
CA LEU A 120 13.46 -6.54 -10.06
C LEU A 120 13.80 -7.08 -11.46
N ASP A 121 14.36 -6.25 -12.35
CA ASP A 121 14.90 -6.69 -13.64
C ASP A 121 16.07 -7.67 -13.47
N VAL A 122 16.93 -7.48 -12.45
CA VAL A 122 18.02 -8.40 -12.13
C VAL A 122 17.47 -9.69 -11.50
N VAL A 123 16.53 -9.58 -10.55
CA VAL A 123 15.87 -10.73 -9.91
C VAL A 123 15.17 -11.61 -10.95
N ALA A 124 14.49 -10.99 -11.93
CA ALA A 124 13.76 -11.67 -12.99
C ALA A 124 14.64 -12.51 -13.93
N ARG A 125 15.97 -12.35 -13.89
CA ARG A 125 16.90 -13.22 -14.63
C ARG A 125 16.94 -14.64 -14.08
N GLU A 126 16.55 -14.83 -12.82
CA GLU A 126 16.56 -16.14 -12.15
C GLU A 126 15.15 -16.66 -11.85
N THR A 127 14.10 -15.84 -11.98
CA THR A 127 12.72 -16.24 -11.70
C THR A 127 11.69 -15.57 -12.59
N ARG A 128 10.61 -16.29 -12.91
CA ARG A 128 9.42 -15.72 -13.56
C ARG A 128 8.43 -15.07 -12.61
N PHE A 129 8.68 -15.11 -11.29
CA PHE A 129 7.76 -14.61 -10.26
C PHE A 129 8.11 -13.20 -9.76
N ALA A 130 8.98 -12.48 -10.47
CA ALA A 130 9.32 -11.08 -10.19
C ALA A 130 8.50 -10.13 -11.08
N HIS A 131 7.69 -9.29 -10.44
CA HIS A 131 6.76 -8.35 -11.07
C HIS A 131 7.10 -6.91 -10.69
N GLY A 132 6.52 -5.93 -11.37
CA GLY A 132 6.91 -4.53 -11.22
C GLY A 132 8.28 -4.28 -11.83
N ARG A 133 8.57 -4.94 -12.95
CA ARG A 133 9.81 -4.76 -13.72
C ARG A 133 9.78 -3.46 -14.52
N SER A 134 10.89 -3.08 -15.13
CA SER A 134 10.91 -1.90 -16.01
C SER A 134 10.06 -2.11 -17.27
N GLU A 135 9.45 -1.04 -17.78
CA GLU A 135 8.61 -1.10 -18.99
C GLU A 135 9.40 -1.61 -20.20
N VAL A 136 10.69 -1.25 -20.31
CA VAL A 136 11.59 -1.70 -21.38
C VAL A 136 11.76 -3.23 -21.40
N LEU A 137 11.62 -3.89 -20.24
CA LEU A 137 11.65 -5.35 -20.13
C LEU A 137 10.25 -5.97 -20.03
N GLY A 138 9.20 -5.21 -20.38
CA GLY A 138 7.81 -5.66 -20.39
C GLY A 138 7.14 -5.69 -19.02
N GLY A 139 7.67 -4.97 -18.04
CA GLY A 139 7.04 -4.80 -16.73
C GLY A 139 6.04 -3.63 -16.67
N CYS A 140 5.36 -3.50 -15.53
CA CYS A 140 4.35 -2.44 -15.34
C CYS A 140 4.91 -1.05 -14.98
N GLY A 141 6.23 -0.90 -14.79
CA GLY A 141 6.85 0.38 -14.48
C GLY A 141 6.47 0.96 -13.10
N ASP A 142 6.32 2.29 -13.03
CA ASP A 142 6.05 2.99 -11.78
C ASP A 142 4.58 2.82 -11.35
N SER A 143 4.37 2.12 -10.23
CA SER A 143 3.04 1.83 -9.66
C SER A 143 2.43 2.97 -8.84
N SER A 144 3.17 4.08 -8.66
CA SER A 144 2.68 5.24 -7.91
C SER A 144 1.50 5.94 -8.59
N VAL A 145 1.38 5.84 -9.92
CA VAL A 145 0.29 6.45 -10.69
C VAL A 145 -1.06 5.86 -10.30
N LEU A 146 -1.19 4.52 -10.34
CA LEU A 146 -2.43 3.87 -9.92
C LEU A 146 -2.62 3.87 -8.41
N THR A 147 -1.53 3.94 -7.62
CA THR A 147 -1.65 4.17 -6.17
C THR A 147 -2.35 5.51 -5.89
N ALA A 148 -1.92 6.60 -6.53
CA ALA A 148 -2.55 7.90 -6.39
C ALA A 148 -3.99 7.91 -6.91
N PHE A 149 -4.26 7.21 -8.01
CA PHE A 149 -5.63 7.03 -8.51
C PHE A 149 -6.52 6.28 -7.51
N GLY A 150 -6.03 5.21 -6.90
CA GLY A 150 -6.76 4.48 -5.86
C GLY A 150 -7.08 5.35 -4.65
N VAL A 151 -6.11 6.16 -4.19
CA VAL A 151 -6.31 7.10 -3.07
C VAL A 151 -7.39 8.12 -3.44
N PHE A 152 -7.34 8.67 -4.64
CA PHE A 152 -8.38 9.59 -5.14
C PHE A 152 -9.77 8.92 -5.21
N GLN A 153 -9.86 7.67 -5.65
CA GLN A 153 -11.13 6.91 -5.63
C GLN A 153 -11.63 6.67 -4.20
N GLY A 154 -10.73 6.42 -3.25
CA GLY A 154 -11.04 6.36 -1.82
C GLY A 154 -11.59 7.70 -1.28
N MET A 155 -10.98 8.83 -1.66
CA MET A 155 -11.45 10.16 -1.30
C MET A 155 -12.83 10.45 -1.89
N ARG A 156 -13.10 10.06 -3.13
CA ARG A 156 -14.42 10.20 -3.75
C ARG A 156 -15.48 9.37 -3.04
N ALA A 157 -15.14 8.16 -2.59
CA ALA A 157 -16.06 7.34 -1.80
C ALA A 157 -16.32 7.97 -0.42
N ALA A 158 -15.30 8.53 0.22
CA ALA A 158 -15.44 9.25 1.47
C ALA A 158 -16.30 10.51 1.31
N ALA A 159 -16.11 11.27 0.23
CA ALA A 159 -16.93 12.42 -0.13
C ALA A 159 -18.40 12.03 -0.39
N GLN A 160 -18.65 10.92 -1.10
CA GLN A 160 -20.00 10.39 -1.29
C GLN A 160 -20.66 10.05 0.05
N HIS A 161 -19.93 9.37 0.93
CA HIS A 161 -20.44 8.95 2.24
C HIS A 161 -20.70 10.14 3.17
N ARG A 162 -19.80 11.14 3.19
CA ARG A 162 -19.83 12.25 4.14
C ARG A 162 -20.65 13.45 3.65
N TRP A 163 -20.59 13.75 2.36
CA TRP A 163 -21.16 14.97 1.76
C TRP A 163 -22.19 14.69 0.67
N GLY A 164 -22.47 13.41 0.35
CA GLY A 164 -23.51 13.01 -0.59
C GLY A 164 -23.16 13.15 -2.06
N SER A 165 -21.91 13.50 -2.40
CA SER A 165 -21.45 13.65 -3.78
C SER A 165 -20.03 13.09 -3.97
N PRO A 166 -19.72 12.36 -5.05
CA PRO A 166 -18.43 11.68 -5.22
C PRO A 166 -17.38 12.59 -5.88
N THR A 167 -17.18 13.78 -5.31
CA THR A 167 -16.25 14.81 -5.78
C THR A 167 -15.73 15.63 -4.60
N LEU A 168 -14.52 16.16 -4.77
CA LEU A 168 -13.82 17.05 -3.86
C LEU A 168 -13.89 18.51 -4.35
N ALA A 169 -14.69 18.80 -5.37
CA ALA A 169 -14.89 20.16 -5.87
C ALA A 169 -15.32 21.12 -4.76
N GLY A 170 -14.56 22.22 -4.58
CA GLY A 170 -14.80 23.21 -3.53
C GLY A 170 -14.47 22.73 -2.11
N ARG A 171 -13.72 21.64 -1.98
CA ARG A 171 -13.18 21.12 -0.71
C ARG A 171 -11.71 21.42 -0.60
N THR A 172 -11.24 21.65 0.63
CA THR A 172 -9.82 21.83 0.91
C THR A 172 -9.18 20.50 1.30
N VAL A 173 -8.13 20.10 0.59
CA VAL A 173 -7.37 18.86 0.83
C VAL A 173 -5.94 19.18 1.24
N ALA A 174 -5.58 18.78 2.46
CA ALA A 174 -4.25 18.93 3.04
C ALA A 174 -3.39 17.68 2.76
N VAL A 175 -2.41 17.77 1.86
CA VAL A 175 -1.57 16.64 1.44
C VAL A 175 -0.19 16.73 2.10
N ALA A 176 0.09 15.77 3.00
CA ALA A 176 1.40 15.66 3.66
C ALA A 176 2.31 14.70 2.88
N GLY A 177 3.29 15.25 2.17
CA GLY A 177 4.21 14.54 1.29
C GLY A 177 3.78 14.63 -0.18
N VAL A 178 4.59 15.28 -1.01
CA VAL A 178 4.43 15.42 -2.45
C VAL A 178 5.56 14.76 -3.24
N GLY A 179 5.99 13.58 -2.75
CA GLY A 179 6.79 12.64 -3.51
C GLY A 179 6.02 12.03 -4.69
N LYS A 180 6.33 10.77 -5.06
CA LYS A 180 5.73 10.12 -6.22
C LYS A 180 4.20 10.06 -6.16
N VAL A 181 3.64 9.44 -5.11
CA VAL A 181 2.18 9.27 -4.96
C VAL A 181 1.50 10.61 -4.72
N GLY A 182 2.03 11.41 -3.78
CA GLY A 182 1.44 12.69 -3.40
C GLY A 182 1.32 13.68 -4.57
N SER A 183 2.35 13.82 -5.41
CA SER A 183 2.27 14.72 -6.57
C SER A 183 1.24 14.27 -7.62
N TRP A 184 1.12 12.96 -7.89
CA TRP A 184 0.06 12.42 -8.75
C TRP A 184 -1.35 12.55 -8.17
N LEU A 185 -1.46 12.57 -6.84
CA LEU A 185 -2.71 12.81 -6.14
C LEU A 185 -3.13 14.28 -6.25
N VAL A 186 -2.18 15.22 -6.08
CA VAL A 186 -2.43 16.66 -6.29
C VAL A 186 -2.93 16.93 -7.70
N ASP A 187 -2.32 16.34 -8.73
CA ASP A 187 -2.77 16.49 -10.12
C ASP A 187 -4.26 16.11 -10.29
N ARG A 188 -4.71 15.04 -9.61
CA ARG A 188 -6.11 14.57 -9.65
C ARG A 188 -7.06 15.46 -8.85
N LEU A 189 -6.63 15.90 -7.68
CA LEU A 189 -7.41 16.78 -6.81
C LEU A 189 -7.69 18.13 -7.47
N VAL A 190 -6.66 18.75 -8.06
CA VAL A 190 -6.80 20.01 -8.80
C VAL A 190 -7.72 19.82 -10.02
N ALA A 191 -7.58 18.70 -10.75
CA ALA A 191 -8.45 18.40 -11.88
C ALA A 191 -9.93 18.18 -11.48
N ASP A 192 -10.20 17.70 -10.26
CA ASP A 192 -11.54 17.55 -9.70
C ASP A 192 -12.10 18.85 -9.09
N GLY A 193 -11.29 19.92 -9.04
CA GLY A 193 -11.68 21.24 -8.54
C GLY A 193 -11.55 21.41 -7.03
N ALA A 194 -10.69 20.63 -6.37
CA ALA A 194 -10.36 20.81 -4.96
C ALA A 194 -9.32 21.92 -4.75
N ASP A 195 -9.42 22.63 -3.62
CA ASP A 195 -8.36 23.51 -3.13
C ASP A 195 -7.33 22.65 -2.40
N VAL A 196 -6.04 22.79 -2.70
CA VAL A 196 -5.02 21.88 -2.18
C VAL A 196 -3.94 22.66 -1.43
N VAL A 197 -3.61 22.19 -0.23
CA VAL A 197 -2.48 22.67 0.56
C VAL A 197 -1.48 21.52 0.73
N VAL A 198 -0.22 21.74 0.37
CA VAL A 198 0.81 20.69 0.41
C VAL A 198 1.92 21.01 1.40
N THR A 199 2.63 19.99 1.85
CA THR A 199 3.93 20.15 2.51
C THR A 199 4.83 18.95 2.20
N ASP A 200 6.14 19.15 2.18
CA ASP A 200 7.13 18.09 2.08
C ASP A 200 8.43 18.55 2.75
N VAL A 201 9.25 17.61 3.20
CA VAL A 201 10.60 17.88 3.69
C VAL A 201 11.55 18.24 2.55
N ASP A 202 11.28 17.75 1.33
CA ASP A 202 11.97 18.16 0.11
C ASP A 202 11.32 19.42 -0.48
N GLN A 203 11.92 20.58 -0.20
CA GLN A 203 11.46 21.86 -0.72
C GLN A 203 11.40 21.89 -2.26
N ALA A 204 12.29 21.18 -2.95
CA ALA A 204 12.25 21.12 -4.41
C ALA A 204 11.03 20.32 -4.91
N ALA A 205 10.50 19.37 -4.13
CA ALA A 205 9.26 18.69 -4.45
C ALA A 205 8.04 19.62 -4.35
N VAL A 206 7.98 20.44 -3.31
CA VAL A 206 6.96 21.48 -3.13
C VAL A 206 7.01 22.45 -4.31
N GLU A 207 8.18 23.00 -4.63
CA GLU A 207 8.36 23.94 -5.75
C GLU A 207 7.91 23.35 -7.10
N ARG A 208 8.20 22.07 -7.37
CA ARG A 208 7.74 21.37 -8.58
C ARG A 208 6.22 21.29 -8.66
N VAL A 209 5.53 21.07 -7.54
CA VAL A 209 4.07 21.03 -7.49
C VAL A 209 3.49 22.43 -7.71
N LEU A 210 3.99 23.44 -7.01
CA LEU A 210 3.54 24.82 -7.14
C LEU A 210 3.75 25.38 -8.56
N ALA A 211 4.87 25.04 -9.20
CA ALA A 211 5.14 25.43 -10.57
C ALA A 211 4.17 24.78 -11.58
N ARG A 212 3.71 23.55 -11.30
CA ARG A 212 2.74 22.84 -12.14
C ARG A 212 1.31 23.31 -11.90
N HIS A 213 0.99 23.66 -10.66
CA HIS A 213 -0.34 24.07 -10.21
C HIS A 213 -0.26 25.36 -9.39
N PRO A 214 -0.33 26.54 -10.03
CA PRO A 214 -0.20 27.83 -9.34
C PRO A 214 -1.29 28.16 -8.32
N GLY A 215 -2.40 27.40 -8.30
CA GLY A 215 -3.49 27.53 -7.33
C GLY A 215 -3.34 26.63 -6.10
N VAL A 216 -2.25 25.87 -5.99
CA VAL A 216 -1.93 25.06 -4.80
C VAL A 216 -1.16 25.91 -3.80
N ASP A 217 -1.51 25.80 -2.51
CA ASP A 217 -0.80 26.46 -1.42
C ASP A 217 0.21 25.51 -0.75
N ALA A 218 1.19 26.08 -0.03
CA ALA A 218 2.18 25.32 0.72
C ALA A 218 2.18 25.69 2.20
N ALA A 219 2.09 24.67 3.07
CA ALA A 219 2.32 24.80 4.50
C ALA A 219 3.81 24.59 4.82
N THR A 220 4.29 25.29 5.85
CA THR A 220 5.71 25.25 6.26
C THR A 220 6.19 23.88 6.69
N ASP A 221 5.33 23.12 7.36
CA ASP A 221 5.61 21.78 7.84
C ASP A 221 4.31 20.99 8.06
N THR A 222 4.46 19.70 8.39
CA THR A 222 3.33 18.81 8.65
C THR A 222 2.55 19.21 9.92
N ALA A 223 3.23 19.70 10.96
CA ALA A 223 2.58 20.11 12.21
C ALA A 223 1.63 21.30 12.00
N THR A 224 2.02 22.23 11.12
CA THR A 224 1.19 23.35 10.67
C THR A 224 0.05 22.85 9.78
N LEU A 225 0.37 21.97 8.82
CA LEU A 225 -0.62 21.44 7.88
C LEU A 225 -1.78 20.71 8.58
N VAL A 226 -1.50 19.90 9.61
CA VAL A 226 -2.54 19.15 10.38
C VAL A 226 -3.48 20.09 11.14
N ARG A 227 -3.02 21.29 11.50
CA ARG A 227 -3.81 22.33 12.19
C ARG A 227 -4.55 23.27 11.23
N THR A 228 -4.25 23.21 9.94
CA THR A 228 -4.95 23.98 8.92
C THR A 228 -6.39 23.49 8.79
N PRO A 229 -7.38 24.39 8.77
CA PRO A 229 -8.75 24.01 8.42
C PRO A 229 -8.78 23.38 7.02
N ALA A 230 -9.09 22.10 6.95
CA ALA A 230 -9.21 21.34 5.71
C ALA A 230 -10.36 20.35 5.84
N ASP A 231 -11.00 19.98 4.73
CA ASP A 231 -12.04 18.95 4.73
C ASP A 231 -11.41 17.55 4.79
N VAL A 232 -10.28 17.35 4.10
CA VAL A 232 -9.56 16.08 4.00
C VAL A 232 -8.09 16.26 4.37
N TYR A 233 -7.56 15.36 5.21
CA TYR A 233 -6.13 15.18 5.43
C TYR A 233 -5.62 13.92 4.72
N ALA A 234 -4.56 14.05 3.94
CA ALA A 234 -4.01 13.01 3.09
C ALA A 234 -2.54 12.73 3.41
N PRO A 235 -2.23 11.85 4.38
CA PRO A 235 -0.86 11.45 4.68
C PRO A 235 -0.29 10.58 3.55
N CYS A 236 0.72 11.10 2.85
CA CYS A 236 1.36 10.48 1.69
C CYS A 236 2.89 10.33 1.83
N ALA A 237 3.46 10.67 2.99
CA ALA A 237 4.89 10.62 3.27
C ALA A 237 5.32 9.33 4.00
N LEU A 238 5.08 9.26 5.31
CA LEU A 238 5.56 8.20 6.21
C LEU A 238 4.39 7.49 6.89
N GLY A 239 4.64 6.26 7.35
CA GLY A 239 3.75 5.57 8.29
C GLY A 239 3.81 6.21 9.68
N GLY A 240 2.81 5.92 10.52
CA GLY A 240 2.66 6.51 11.84
C GLY A 240 2.33 8.00 11.82
N ALA A 241 1.82 8.52 10.70
CA ALA A 241 1.45 9.94 10.58
C ALA A 241 0.26 10.33 11.46
N LEU A 242 -0.55 9.35 11.87
CA LEU A 242 -1.67 9.49 12.78
C LEU A 242 -1.29 8.86 14.12
N ASP A 243 -0.90 9.71 15.07
CA ASP A 243 -0.60 9.36 16.47
C ASP A 243 -1.51 10.19 17.39
N ASP A 244 -1.38 10.00 18.70
CA ASP A 244 -2.23 10.69 19.68
C ASP A 244 -2.14 12.23 19.51
N GLU A 245 -0.95 12.77 19.25
CA GLU A 245 -0.72 14.21 19.14
C GLU A 245 -1.29 14.80 17.85
N THR A 246 -1.11 14.12 16.71
CA THR A 246 -1.62 14.59 15.43
C THR A 246 -3.13 14.46 15.36
N VAL A 247 -3.68 13.36 15.87
CA VAL A 247 -5.12 13.15 15.96
C VAL A 247 -5.73 14.24 16.83
N ASP A 248 -5.16 14.52 18.01
CA ASP A 248 -5.63 15.53 18.94
C ASP A 248 -5.94 16.88 18.27
N VAL A 249 -5.07 17.31 17.37
CA VAL A 249 -5.11 18.66 16.78
C VAL A 249 -5.69 18.69 15.36
N LEU A 250 -5.92 17.52 14.77
CA LEU A 250 -6.44 17.37 13.41
C LEU A 250 -7.79 18.07 13.24
N GLN A 251 -7.86 18.98 12.27
CA GLN A 251 -9.07 19.72 11.92
C GLN A 251 -9.91 19.06 10.83
N ALA A 252 -9.37 18.07 10.11
CA ALA A 252 -10.04 17.43 8.99
C ALA A 252 -11.19 16.50 9.40
N GLU A 253 -12.23 16.45 8.58
CA GLU A 253 -13.36 15.53 8.76
C GLU A 253 -13.10 14.15 8.14
N VAL A 254 -12.16 14.06 7.19
CA VAL A 254 -11.79 12.82 6.50
C VAL A 254 -10.28 12.66 6.53
N VAL A 255 -9.83 11.43 6.78
CA VAL A 255 -8.43 11.02 6.60
C VAL A 255 -8.35 9.98 5.49
N CYS A 256 -7.68 10.29 4.40
CA CYS A 256 -7.50 9.39 3.27
C CYS A 256 -6.18 9.68 2.55
N GLY A 257 -5.16 8.86 2.80
CA GLY A 257 -3.80 9.09 2.30
C GLY A 257 -3.20 7.89 1.57
N GLY A 258 -2.07 8.12 0.89
CA GLY A 258 -1.31 7.09 0.19
C GLY A 258 -0.22 6.41 1.00
N ALA A 259 0.11 6.90 2.20
CA ALA A 259 1.14 6.29 3.05
C ALA A 259 0.70 4.89 3.52
N ASN A 260 1.67 4.02 3.80
CA ASN A 260 1.42 2.69 4.39
C ASN A 260 1.62 2.75 5.92
N ASN A 261 0.80 2.01 6.65
CA ASN A 261 0.74 1.97 8.12
C ASN A 261 0.51 3.37 8.71
N GLN A 262 -0.55 4.06 8.28
CA GLN A 262 -0.80 5.46 8.66
C GLN A 262 -1.03 5.64 10.17
N LEU A 263 -1.67 4.67 10.82
CA LEU A 263 -1.91 4.66 12.26
C LEU A 263 -0.64 4.27 13.01
N ALA A 264 -0.26 5.05 14.02
CA ALA A 264 0.86 4.71 14.91
C ALA A 264 0.56 3.46 15.76
N HIS A 265 -0.70 3.27 16.14
CA HIS A 265 -1.25 2.07 16.75
C HIS A 265 -2.74 1.90 16.41
N GLU A 266 -3.25 0.68 16.56
CA GLU A 266 -4.62 0.31 16.14
C GLU A 266 -5.72 1.16 16.80
N ALA A 267 -5.53 1.56 18.06
CA ALA A 267 -6.51 2.36 18.81
C ALA A 267 -6.79 3.75 18.18
N ILE A 268 -5.88 4.28 17.36
CA ILE A 268 -6.09 5.56 16.66
C ILE A 268 -7.31 5.49 15.73
N ALA A 269 -7.61 4.32 15.14
CA ALA A 269 -8.77 4.18 14.27
C ALA A 269 -10.09 4.47 15.02
N ASP A 270 -10.19 3.99 16.27
CA ASP A 270 -11.38 4.16 17.10
C ASP A 270 -11.46 5.59 17.66
N GLU A 271 -10.31 6.22 17.93
CA GLU A 271 -10.24 7.63 18.33
C GLU A 271 -10.70 8.59 17.22
N LEU A 272 -10.27 8.35 15.98
CA LEU A 272 -10.76 9.11 14.82
C LEU A 272 -12.28 9.03 14.71
N VAL A 273 -12.84 7.83 14.90
CA VAL A 273 -14.31 7.61 14.91
C VAL A 273 -14.98 8.35 16.08
N ALA A 274 -14.41 8.30 17.28
CA ALA A 274 -14.94 9.01 18.45
C ALA A 274 -14.98 10.54 18.25
N ARG A 275 -14.06 11.07 17.45
CA ARG A 275 -14.03 12.49 17.03
C ARG A 275 -14.93 12.80 15.84
N GLY A 276 -15.60 11.80 15.27
CA GLY A 276 -16.43 11.96 14.08
C GLY A 276 -15.64 12.16 12.79
N VAL A 277 -14.34 11.81 12.79
CA VAL A 277 -13.44 11.84 11.62
C VAL A 277 -13.54 10.50 10.88
N LEU A 278 -13.86 10.55 9.59
CA LEU A 278 -13.93 9.37 8.75
C LEU A 278 -12.53 8.96 8.29
N TYR A 279 -12.04 7.83 8.80
CA TYR A 279 -10.79 7.23 8.36
C TYR A 279 -11.01 6.27 7.19
N ALA A 280 -10.32 6.49 6.07
CA ALA A 280 -10.25 5.54 4.96
C ALA A 280 -9.03 4.62 5.15
N PRO A 281 -9.21 3.30 5.38
CA PRO A 281 -8.11 2.39 5.65
C PRO A 281 -7.04 2.43 4.55
N ASP A 282 -5.79 2.61 4.95
CA ASP A 282 -4.70 2.87 4.03
C ASP A 282 -4.47 1.71 3.05
N TYR A 283 -4.44 0.47 3.53
CA TYR A 283 -4.26 -0.74 2.75
C TYR A 283 -5.41 -1.01 1.76
N LEU A 284 -6.56 -0.34 1.92
CA LEU A 284 -7.64 -0.33 0.95
C LEU A 284 -7.42 0.73 -0.12
N VAL A 285 -7.22 1.99 0.27
CA VAL A 285 -7.19 3.11 -0.68
C VAL A 285 -5.90 3.15 -1.50
N ASN A 286 -4.77 2.71 -0.93
CA ASN A 286 -3.49 2.66 -1.63
C ASN A 286 -3.26 1.35 -2.43
N ALA A 287 -4.31 0.53 -2.61
CA ALA A 287 -4.22 -0.75 -3.30
C ALA A 287 -3.99 -0.66 -4.82
N GLY A 288 -4.13 0.53 -5.43
CA GLY A 288 -3.94 0.70 -6.87
C GLY A 288 -2.56 0.27 -7.37
N GLY A 289 -1.51 0.42 -6.54
CA GLY A 289 -0.17 -0.05 -6.90
C GLY A 289 -0.08 -1.57 -7.02
N VAL A 290 -0.75 -2.33 -6.13
CA VAL A 290 -0.74 -3.80 -6.23
C VAL A 290 -1.60 -4.29 -7.39
N ILE A 291 -2.68 -3.59 -7.71
CA ILE A 291 -3.50 -3.87 -8.90
C ILE A 291 -2.67 -3.71 -10.17
N GLN A 292 -1.85 -2.66 -10.26
CA GLN A 292 -0.95 -2.45 -11.40
C GLN A 292 0.06 -3.58 -11.57
N VAL A 293 0.68 -4.00 -10.46
CA VAL A 293 1.69 -5.06 -10.45
C VAL A 293 1.07 -6.42 -10.78
N GLU A 294 -0.12 -6.71 -10.28
CA GLU A 294 -0.84 -7.95 -10.57
C GLU A 294 -1.17 -8.07 -12.06
N ASP A 295 -1.53 -6.95 -12.70
CA ASP A 295 -1.91 -6.91 -14.11
C ASP A 295 -0.78 -7.33 -15.06
N GLU A 296 0.49 -7.19 -14.65
CA GLU A 296 1.66 -7.65 -15.41
C GLU A 296 1.57 -9.17 -15.71
N ARG A 297 0.92 -9.96 -14.85
CA ARG A 297 0.72 -11.41 -15.04
C ARG A 297 -0.10 -11.77 -16.27
N HIS A 298 -0.91 -10.82 -16.76
CA HIS A 298 -1.84 -11.01 -17.87
C HIS A 298 -1.37 -10.30 -19.16
N GLY A 299 -0.11 -9.85 -19.18
CA GLY A 299 0.41 -8.93 -20.20
C GLY A 299 -0.09 -7.53 -19.93
N PHE A 300 0.75 -6.71 -19.29
CA PHE A 300 0.38 -5.43 -18.70
C PHE A 300 -0.45 -4.54 -19.65
N SER A 301 -1.56 -4.01 -19.12
CA SER A 301 -2.41 -3.03 -19.77
C SER A 301 -2.83 -1.99 -18.74
N PHE A 302 -2.29 -0.77 -18.87
CA PHE A 302 -2.61 0.32 -17.97
C PHE A 302 -4.13 0.58 -17.89
N ALA A 303 -4.83 0.55 -19.03
CA ALA A 303 -6.29 0.76 -19.07
C ALA A 303 -7.06 -0.33 -18.29
N ARG A 304 -6.62 -1.59 -18.35
CA ARG A 304 -7.25 -2.69 -17.60
C ARG A 304 -6.97 -2.56 -16.10
N ALA A 305 -5.73 -2.25 -15.74
CA ALA A 305 -5.34 -2.00 -14.35
C ALA A 305 -6.07 -0.79 -13.76
N GLU A 306 -6.22 0.29 -14.52
CA GLU A 306 -6.95 1.50 -14.11
C GLU A 306 -8.45 1.20 -13.94
N ALA A 307 -9.07 0.48 -14.87
CA ALA A 307 -10.47 0.06 -14.76
C ALA A 307 -10.70 -0.81 -13.51
N LYS A 308 -9.76 -1.68 -13.16
CA LYS A 308 -9.81 -2.47 -11.91
C LYS A 308 -9.62 -1.59 -10.68
N ALA A 309 -8.65 -0.67 -10.70
CA ALA A 309 -8.37 0.27 -9.61
C ALA A 309 -9.54 1.24 -9.35
N ALA A 310 -10.35 1.55 -10.36
CA ALA A 310 -11.56 2.35 -10.19
C ALA A 310 -12.54 1.73 -9.16
N GLY A 311 -12.57 0.39 -9.06
CA GLY A 311 -13.39 -0.36 -8.09
C GLY A 311 -12.98 -0.19 -6.62
N ILE A 312 -11.87 0.49 -6.33
CA ILE A 312 -11.53 0.95 -4.97
C ILE A 312 -12.63 1.86 -4.43
N TYR A 313 -13.27 2.66 -5.28
CA TYR A 313 -14.42 3.49 -4.90
C TYR A 313 -15.55 2.68 -4.28
N ASP A 314 -16.03 1.64 -4.98
CA ASP A 314 -17.15 0.82 -4.52
C ASP A 314 -16.78 0.03 -3.26
N THR A 315 -15.54 -0.44 -3.19
CA THR A 315 -15.05 -1.20 -2.02
C THR A 315 -14.96 -0.30 -0.79
N ALA A 316 -14.43 0.92 -0.94
CA ALA A 316 -14.37 1.91 0.13
C ALA A 316 -15.76 2.33 0.61
N LEU A 317 -16.68 2.59 -0.31
CA LEU A 317 -18.06 2.93 0.04
C LEU A 317 -18.73 1.81 0.84
N ARG A 318 -18.58 0.55 0.41
CA ARG A 318 -19.10 -0.60 1.15
C ARG A 318 -18.48 -0.74 2.53
N VAL A 319 -17.17 -0.46 2.68
CA VAL A 319 -16.50 -0.45 3.99
C VAL A 319 -17.13 0.60 4.91
N PHE A 320 -17.34 1.83 4.42
CA PHE A 320 -17.94 2.91 5.21
C PHE A 320 -19.38 2.60 5.61
N GLU A 321 -20.18 2.06 4.69
CA GLU A 321 -21.57 1.64 4.97
C GLU A 321 -21.62 0.51 5.99
N THR A 322 -20.73 -0.48 5.87
CA THR A 322 -20.64 -1.61 6.82
C THR A 322 -20.22 -1.11 8.21
N ALA A 323 -19.21 -0.23 8.27
CA ALA A 323 -18.75 0.38 9.51
C ALA A 323 -19.87 1.14 10.23
N ALA A 324 -20.63 1.95 9.50
CA ALA A 324 -21.76 2.70 10.02
C ALA A 324 -22.91 1.78 10.49
N ALA A 325 -23.23 0.73 9.72
CA ALA A 325 -24.30 -0.21 10.07
C ALA A 325 -23.97 -1.07 11.30
N GLU A 326 -22.70 -1.43 11.48
CA GLU A 326 -22.25 -2.28 12.57
C GLU A 326 -21.77 -1.50 13.81
N GLY A 327 -21.59 -0.18 13.69
CA GLY A 327 -21.09 0.66 14.78
C GLY A 327 -19.62 0.38 15.13
N VAL A 328 -18.79 0.12 14.11
CA VAL A 328 -17.35 -0.16 14.25
C VAL A 328 -16.52 0.80 13.41
N SER A 329 -15.21 0.87 13.62
CA SER A 329 -14.33 1.68 12.78
C SER A 329 -14.20 1.11 11.35
N PRO A 330 -13.97 1.97 10.34
CA PRO A 330 -13.73 1.51 8.97
C PRO A 330 -12.59 0.49 8.83
N ALA A 331 -11.58 0.56 9.70
CA ALA A 331 -10.50 -0.43 9.74
C ALA A 331 -11.03 -1.84 10.11
N VAL A 332 -11.85 -1.93 11.16
CA VAL A 332 -12.48 -3.19 11.57
C VAL A 332 -13.42 -3.73 10.49
N ALA A 333 -14.22 -2.85 9.86
CA ALA A 333 -15.10 -3.26 8.77
C ALA A 333 -14.32 -3.77 7.53
N ALA A 334 -13.23 -3.10 7.18
CA ALA A 334 -12.35 -3.53 6.09
C ALA A 334 -11.70 -4.88 6.37
N ASP A 335 -11.23 -5.12 7.59
CA ASP A 335 -10.68 -6.42 8.00
C ASP A 335 -11.73 -7.54 7.88
N ARG A 336 -12.93 -7.32 8.41
CA ARG A 336 -14.04 -8.28 8.31
C ARG A 336 -14.39 -8.62 6.86
N LEU A 337 -14.49 -7.61 5.98
CA LEU A 337 -14.80 -7.82 4.57
C LEU A 337 -13.68 -8.59 3.86
N ALA A 338 -12.41 -8.32 4.20
CA ALA A 338 -11.27 -9.05 3.67
C ALA A 338 -11.30 -10.52 4.08
N GLU A 339 -11.51 -10.80 5.38
CA GLU A 339 -11.61 -12.14 5.96
C GLU A 339 -12.79 -12.93 5.38
N GLN A 340 -13.95 -12.30 5.26
CA GLN A 340 -15.15 -12.91 4.66
C GLN A 340 -14.87 -13.36 3.22
N ARG A 341 -14.23 -12.52 2.41
CA ARG A 341 -13.87 -12.90 1.03
C ARG A 341 -12.84 -14.03 1.02
N ILE A 342 -11.79 -13.95 1.84
CA ILE A 342 -10.77 -15.00 1.96
C ILE A 342 -11.42 -16.35 2.30
N ALA A 343 -12.30 -16.38 3.29
CA ALA A 343 -12.99 -17.60 3.70
C ALA A 343 -13.98 -18.11 2.63
N ALA A 344 -14.80 -17.22 2.07
CA ALA A 344 -15.86 -17.59 1.13
C ALA A 344 -15.33 -18.03 -0.24
N VAL A 345 -14.31 -17.34 -0.76
CA VAL A 345 -13.71 -17.65 -2.07
C VAL A 345 -12.65 -18.73 -1.93
N GLY A 346 -11.79 -18.67 -0.89
CA GLY A 346 -10.70 -19.63 -0.72
C GLY A 346 -11.19 -21.06 -0.53
N ARG A 347 -12.35 -21.26 0.11
CA ARG A 347 -12.96 -22.60 0.24
C ARG A 347 -13.30 -23.24 -1.11
N LEU A 348 -13.47 -22.47 -2.18
CA LEU A 348 -13.83 -23.00 -3.51
C LEU A 348 -12.72 -23.91 -4.07
N ALA A 349 -11.47 -23.75 -3.64
CA ALA A 349 -10.37 -24.64 -4.00
C ALA A 349 -10.59 -26.09 -3.52
N THR A 350 -11.52 -26.34 -2.61
CA THR A 350 -11.90 -27.70 -2.16
C THR A 350 -12.83 -28.42 -3.16
N ILE A 351 -13.43 -27.69 -4.10
CA ILE A 351 -14.27 -28.26 -5.16
C ILE A 351 -13.35 -28.88 -6.21
N ARG A 352 -13.49 -30.20 -6.43
CA ARG A 352 -12.69 -30.92 -7.42
C ARG A 352 -13.17 -30.61 -8.83
N LEU A 353 -12.28 -30.08 -9.66
CA LEU A 353 -12.50 -29.93 -11.09
C LEU A 353 -12.12 -31.22 -11.84
N PRO A 354 -12.79 -31.56 -12.96
CA PRO A 354 -12.32 -32.61 -13.85
C PRO A 354 -10.91 -32.25 -14.35
N ARG A 355 -10.03 -33.25 -14.39
CA ARG A 355 -8.65 -33.10 -14.87
C ARG A 355 -8.57 -33.09 -16.38
#